data_AF-A0A074RMF6-F1
#
_entry.id   AF-A0A074RMF6-F1
#
_cell.length_a   1.000
_cell.length_b   1.000
_cell.length_c   1.000
_cell.angle_alpha   90.00
_cell.angle_beta   90.00
_cell.angle_gamma   90.00
#
_symmetry.space_group_name_H-M   'P 1'
#
loop_
_entity.id
_entity.type
_entity.pdbx_description
1 polymer ?
#
loop_
_entity_poly.entity_id
_entity_poly.type
_entity_poly.pdbx_seq_one_letter_code
_entity_poly.pdbx_strand_id
1 'polypeptide(L)'
;MNVFSGKNSLLDFYNPEKNPPLPLVELPSHPFENDNVRIYAKMLTLLPAGNVKSLPALNMLMRASEAGEINDSTERIVEYSSGNTVISLGIVSKIMGGPQVGAYISNKTSPQKMELLRFFGLDLTLFGGPAQVEPADVNGGIYAAIQDGMRPGWYNPGQYSSPQNSEAHVRWTGPQIHAQLPKINVFAAAVGTSGTMTGTGSYLKSVRPDMVNLGVFTAPGDRVPGPRPIDLVQTVDLPWQEVIDAAEHVSSKDSYRISLELCRQGLLVGPSSGLSLRGLYQYLEKVKKTGELDSLRADDGNVYCAFICCDQPYQYISDYFTKLEPSCFPPIYHTELLDTDLYPYGVDWILSPNAASRLLYPAHGLQTPPAEPAELDGEYKAVREPLVHGHAAIFDLRSQADFARAHVPGSKNVEIPRAGNENPFKNPKMLAQLWETLRRTLLPHAKDMANKSILLVSYSEEIAYVGCSVLRKEGVKAFALGGGFNKWKEAGLDEATLPLRH
;
A
#
# COMPACT_ATOMS: atom_id res chain seq x y z
N MET A 1 9.76 -22.67 -19.75
CA MET A 1 10.04 -21.38 -19.07
C MET A 1 8.79 -20.52 -19.14
N ASN A 2 8.43 -19.79 -18.08
CA ASN A 2 7.26 -18.91 -18.04
C ASN A 2 7.58 -17.55 -18.69
N VAL A 3 7.84 -17.56 -20.00
CA VAL A 3 8.18 -16.36 -20.78
C VAL A 3 7.08 -16.13 -21.79
N PHE A 4 6.46 -14.94 -21.74
CA PHE A 4 5.40 -14.52 -22.66
C PHE A 4 5.96 -13.47 -23.62
N SER A 5 5.72 -13.63 -24.93
CA SER A 5 6.31 -12.77 -25.96
C SER A 5 5.33 -12.50 -27.10
N GLY A 6 5.59 -11.44 -27.87
CA GLY A 6 4.73 -11.00 -28.97
C GLY A 6 3.57 -10.09 -28.53
N LYS A 7 2.69 -9.76 -29.49
CA LYS A 7 1.59 -8.80 -29.33
C LYS A 7 0.57 -9.20 -28.26
N ASN A 8 0.39 -10.51 -28.04
CA ASN A 8 -0.57 -11.06 -27.08
C ASN A 8 0.08 -11.43 -25.75
N SER A 9 1.33 -11.03 -25.48
CA SER A 9 2.08 -11.46 -24.29
C SER A 9 1.37 -11.14 -22.98
N LEU A 10 0.73 -9.98 -22.86
CA LEU A 10 -0.04 -9.60 -21.67
C LEU A 10 -1.32 -10.42 -21.52
N LEU A 11 -2.05 -10.67 -22.61
CA LEU A 11 -3.24 -11.53 -22.57
C LEU A 11 -2.86 -12.97 -22.19
N ASP A 12 -1.76 -13.47 -22.74
CA ASP A 12 -1.23 -14.80 -22.44
C ASP A 12 -0.76 -14.91 -20.98
N PHE A 13 -0.14 -13.86 -20.45
CA PHE A 13 0.24 -13.78 -19.04
C PHE A 13 -0.98 -13.85 -18.11
N TYR A 14 -2.10 -13.23 -18.50
CA TYR A 14 -3.36 -13.27 -17.74
C TYR A 14 -4.16 -14.56 -17.94
N ASN A 15 -3.92 -15.32 -19.00
CA ASN A 15 -4.63 -16.55 -19.30
C ASN A 15 -4.18 -17.71 -18.38
N PRO A 16 -5.04 -18.24 -17.50
CA PRO A 16 -4.67 -19.32 -16.59
C PRO A 16 -4.23 -20.61 -17.29
N GLU A 17 -4.65 -20.84 -18.54
CA GLU A 17 -4.28 -22.03 -19.32
C GLU A 17 -2.86 -21.98 -19.86
N LYS A 18 -2.25 -20.78 -19.89
CA LYS A 18 -0.86 -20.58 -20.33
C LYS A 18 0.11 -20.42 -19.15
N ASN A 19 -0.38 -20.59 -17.93
CA ASN A 19 0.38 -20.45 -16.69
C ASN A 19 0.44 -21.79 -15.92
N PRO A 20 1.49 -22.03 -15.13
CA PRO A 20 1.47 -23.14 -14.18
C PRO A 20 0.37 -22.93 -13.11
N PRO A 21 -0.14 -24.02 -12.50
CA PRO A 21 -1.09 -23.90 -11.40
C PRO A 21 -0.56 -23.02 -10.28
N LEU A 22 -1.42 -22.15 -9.74
CA LEU A 22 -1.04 -21.29 -8.62
C LEU A 22 -0.78 -22.10 -7.35
N PRO A 23 0.13 -21.68 -6.47
CA PRO A 23 0.46 -22.41 -5.25
C PRO A 23 -0.76 -22.79 -4.39
N LEU A 24 -0.70 -23.99 -3.84
CA LEU A 24 -1.56 -24.49 -2.78
C LEU A 24 -0.63 -24.78 -1.59
N VAL A 25 -0.74 -23.98 -0.53
CA VAL A 25 0.25 -23.96 0.56
C VAL A 25 -0.37 -24.53 1.83
N GLU A 26 0.21 -25.58 2.38
CA GLU A 26 -0.20 -26.12 3.68
C GLU A 26 0.14 -25.15 4.80
N LEU A 27 -0.79 -24.92 5.72
CA LEU A 27 -0.54 -24.14 6.92
C LEU A 27 0.29 -24.99 7.89
N PRO A 28 1.51 -24.55 8.26
CA PRO A 28 2.37 -25.33 9.15
C PRO A 28 1.87 -25.34 10.58
N SER A 29 1.02 -24.37 10.97
CA SER A 29 0.37 -24.38 12.27
C SER A 29 -1.07 -23.90 12.23
N HIS A 30 -1.95 -24.61 12.93
CA HIS A 30 -3.38 -24.32 13.10
C HIS A 30 -3.99 -25.08 14.30
N PRO A 31 -5.19 -24.71 14.79
CA PRO A 31 -5.78 -25.30 16.00
C PRO A 31 -6.14 -26.80 15.95
N PHE A 32 -5.92 -27.48 14.83
CA PHE A 32 -6.38 -28.87 14.57
C PHE A 32 -5.25 -29.81 14.15
N GLU A 33 -3.99 -29.41 14.35
CA GLU A 33 -2.81 -30.23 13.99
C GLU A 33 -2.87 -31.63 14.62
N ASN A 34 -3.31 -31.71 15.88
CA ASN A 34 -3.42 -32.97 16.64
C ASN A 34 -4.62 -33.84 16.24
N ASP A 35 -5.46 -33.37 15.32
CA ASP A 35 -6.67 -34.08 14.87
C ASP A 35 -6.49 -34.75 13.48
N ASN A 36 -5.26 -34.77 12.95
CA ASN A 36 -4.93 -35.14 11.57
C ASN A 36 -5.72 -34.33 10.52
N VAL A 37 -5.93 -33.04 10.79
CA VAL A 37 -6.50 -32.11 9.81
C VAL A 37 -5.35 -31.42 9.09
N ARG A 38 -5.42 -31.33 7.76
CA ARG A 38 -4.42 -30.65 6.91
C ARG A 38 -5.09 -29.52 6.15
N ILE A 39 -4.68 -28.28 6.41
CA ILE A 39 -5.35 -27.09 5.87
C ILE A 39 -4.45 -26.41 4.84
N TYR A 40 -4.99 -26.17 3.65
CA TYR A 40 -4.27 -25.59 2.53
C TYR A 40 -4.86 -24.24 2.09
N ALA A 41 -3.98 -23.26 1.87
CA ALA A 41 -4.27 -21.95 1.33
C ALA A 41 -4.08 -21.96 -0.20
N LYS A 42 -5.16 -21.77 -0.97
CA LYS A 42 -5.08 -21.61 -2.43
C LYS A 42 -4.76 -20.16 -2.78
N MET A 43 -3.53 -19.92 -3.24
CA MET A 43 -2.94 -18.58 -3.39
C MET A 43 -3.37 -17.89 -4.70
N LEU A 44 -4.65 -17.51 -4.80
CA LEU A 44 -5.14 -16.69 -5.93
C LEU A 44 -4.65 -15.23 -5.85
N THR A 45 -3.99 -14.84 -4.76
CA THR A 45 -3.24 -13.59 -4.61
C THR A 45 -2.07 -13.47 -5.60
N LEU A 46 -1.63 -14.59 -6.19
CA LEU A 46 -0.53 -14.66 -7.16
C LEU A 46 -1.00 -14.61 -8.62
N LEU A 47 -2.30 -14.38 -8.86
CA LEU A 47 -2.77 -14.00 -10.19
C LEU A 47 -2.09 -12.69 -10.61
N PRO A 48 -1.89 -12.45 -11.93
CA PRO A 48 -1.27 -11.24 -12.44
C PRO A 48 -1.84 -9.92 -11.90
N ALA A 49 -3.16 -9.84 -11.67
CA ALA A 49 -3.83 -8.68 -11.09
C ALA A 49 -3.74 -8.60 -9.55
N GLY A 50 -3.03 -9.53 -8.91
CA GLY A 50 -2.95 -9.67 -7.45
C GLY A 50 -4.24 -10.12 -6.78
N ASN A 51 -5.25 -10.53 -7.54
CA ASN A 51 -6.57 -10.87 -7.01
C ASN A 51 -7.38 -11.84 -7.88
N VAL A 52 -8.29 -12.56 -7.22
CA VAL A 52 -9.18 -13.59 -7.79
C VAL A 52 -10.14 -13.07 -8.86
N LYS A 53 -10.50 -11.79 -8.85
CA LYS A 53 -11.51 -11.22 -9.77
C LYS A 53 -10.98 -11.04 -11.20
N SER A 54 -9.68 -11.20 -11.42
CA SER A 54 -9.11 -11.30 -12.77
C SER A 54 -9.62 -12.50 -13.56
N LEU A 55 -9.97 -13.60 -12.90
CA LEU A 55 -10.53 -14.78 -13.55
C LEU A 55 -11.93 -14.52 -14.13
N PRO A 56 -12.95 -14.13 -13.34
CA PRO A 56 -14.27 -13.83 -13.90
C PRO A 56 -14.22 -12.62 -14.84
N ALA A 57 -13.39 -11.59 -14.58
CA ALA A 57 -13.25 -10.47 -15.52
C ALA A 57 -12.75 -10.95 -16.89
N LEU A 58 -11.71 -11.79 -16.94
CA LEU A 58 -11.22 -12.38 -18.17
C LEU A 58 -12.28 -13.21 -18.87
N ASN A 59 -12.95 -14.12 -18.15
CA ASN A 59 -13.94 -15.00 -18.77
C ASN A 59 -15.17 -14.21 -19.28
N MET A 60 -15.71 -13.27 -18.50
CA MET A 60 -16.84 -12.44 -18.92
C MET A 60 -16.51 -11.64 -20.18
N LEU A 61 -15.38 -10.93 -20.22
CA LEU A 61 -15.03 -10.10 -21.37
C LEU A 61 -14.66 -10.93 -22.61
N MET A 62 -13.98 -12.07 -22.44
CA MET A 62 -13.71 -12.98 -23.55
C MET A 62 -15.00 -13.54 -24.15
N ARG A 63 -15.92 -14.04 -23.31
CA ARG A 63 -17.21 -14.60 -23.77
C ARG A 63 -18.09 -13.54 -24.42
N ALA A 64 -18.15 -12.33 -23.85
CA ALA A 64 -18.89 -11.21 -24.43
C ALA A 64 -18.34 -10.79 -25.80
N SER A 65 -17.01 -10.79 -25.97
CA SER A 65 -16.38 -10.51 -27.27
C SER A 65 -16.65 -11.63 -28.29
N GLU A 66 -16.57 -12.90 -27.89
CA GLU A 66 -16.88 -14.05 -28.75
C GLU A 66 -18.36 -14.07 -29.18
N ALA A 67 -19.27 -13.61 -28.30
CA ALA A 67 -20.70 -13.47 -28.58
C ALA A 67 -21.04 -12.20 -29.40
N GLY A 68 -20.08 -11.31 -29.63
CA GLY A 68 -20.27 -10.04 -30.34
C GLY A 68 -20.95 -8.94 -29.51
N GLU A 69 -21.17 -9.15 -28.21
CA GLU A 69 -21.71 -8.16 -27.27
C GLU A 69 -20.73 -7.01 -27.02
N ILE A 70 -19.43 -7.33 -26.99
CA ILE A 70 -18.35 -6.35 -27.03
C ILE A 70 -17.73 -6.39 -28.42
N ASN A 71 -17.82 -5.27 -29.13
CA ASN A 71 -17.32 -5.10 -30.50
C ASN A 71 -16.80 -3.67 -30.70
N ASP A 72 -16.43 -3.31 -31.94
CA ASP A 72 -15.82 -2.01 -32.25
C ASP A 72 -16.73 -0.80 -31.97
N SER A 73 -18.05 -1.01 -31.84
CA SER A 73 -19.01 0.04 -31.44
C SER A 73 -19.15 0.18 -29.92
N THR A 74 -18.58 -0.75 -29.14
CA THR A 74 -18.58 -0.69 -27.68
C THR A 74 -17.49 0.29 -27.22
N GLU A 75 -17.91 1.39 -26.64
CA GLU A 75 -17.04 2.46 -26.15
C GLU A 75 -16.72 2.32 -24.66
N ARG A 76 -17.67 1.77 -23.88
CA ARG A 76 -17.56 1.73 -22.42
C ARG A 76 -18.09 0.45 -21.80
N ILE A 77 -17.38 -0.06 -20.79
CA ILE A 77 -17.86 -1.05 -19.85
C ILE A 77 -18.19 -0.34 -18.53
N VAL A 78 -19.32 -0.67 -17.92
CA VAL A 78 -19.68 -0.15 -16.59
C VAL A 78 -20.00 -1.29 -15.63
N GLU A 79 -19.59 -1.18 -14.38
CA GLU A 79 -19.85 -2.21 -13.36
C GLU A 79 -19.95 -1.58 -11.97
N TYR A 80 -20.84 -2.10 -11.12
CA TYR A 80 -20.94 -1.66 -9.73
C TYR A 80 -19.99 -2.48 -8.85
N SER A 81 -18.85 -1.92 -8.50
CA SER A 81 -17.92 -2.58 -7.58
C SER A 81 -17.00 -1.57 -6.93
N SER A 82 -16.86 -1.66 -5.61
CA SER A 82 -15.95 -0.81 -4.85
C SER A 82 -14.53 -1.38 -4.75
N GLY A 83 -14.10 -2.32 -5.61
CA GLY A 83 -12.79 -2.97 -5.45
C GLY A 83 -12.35 -3.82 -6.64
N ASN A 84 -11.96 -5.07 -6.35
CA ASN A 84 -11.21 -5.93 -7.26
C ASN A 84 -11.88 -6.22 -8.61
N THR A 85 -13.22 -6.26 -8.70
CA THR A 85 -13.91 -6.56 -9.97
C THR A 85 -13.66 -5.48 -11.02
N VAL A 86 -13.90 -4.20 -10.69
CA VAL A 86 -13.69 -3.09 -11.65
C VAL A 86 -12.21 -2.87 -11.97
N ILE A 87 -11.31 -3.08 -10.99
CA ILE A 87 -9.86 -3.06 -11.26
C ILE A 87 -9.50 -4.14 -12.28
N SER A 88 -10.01 -5.36 -12.08
CA SER A 88 -9.75 -6.49 -12.98
C SER A 88 -10.37 -6.28 -14.36
N LEU A 89 -11.59 -5.76 -14.44
CA LEU A 89 -12.23 -5.40 -15.72
C LEU A 89 -11.43 -4.32 -16.46
N GLY A 90 -10.97 -3.27 -15.76
CA GLY A 90 -10.14 -2.21 -16.35
C GLY A 90 -8.85 -2.76 -16.96
N ILE A 91 -8.14 -3.59 -16.20
CA ILE A 91 -6.89 -4.22 -16.66
C ILE A 91 -7.17 -5.17 -17.85
N VAL A 92 -8.13 -6.09 -17.70
CA VAL A 92 -8.45 -7.10 -18.71
C VAL A 92 -8.96 -6.46 -20.00
N SER A 93 -9.84 -5.46 -19.91
CA SER A 93 -10.32 -4.72 -21.08
C SER A 93 -9.14 -4.11 -21.83
N LYS A 94 -8.23 -3.43 -21.12
CA LYS A 94 -7.06 -2.79 -21.74
C LYS A 94 -6.10 -3.78 -22.41
N ILE A 95 -5.80 -4.93 -21.79
CA ILE A 95 -4.91 -5.93 -22.42
C ILE A 95 -5.56 -6.62 -23.63
N MET A 96 -6.89 -6.67 -23.68
CA MET A 96 -7.64 -7.15 -24.85
C MET A 96 -7.79 -6.07 -25.95
N GLY A 97 -7.33 -4.84 -25.70
CA GLY A 97 -7.54 -3.71 -26.61
C GLY A 97 -8.98 -3.21 -26.62
N GLY A 98 -9.73 -3.46 -25.54
CA GLY A 98 -11.15 -3.17 -25.40
C GLY A 98 -11.47 -1.77 -24.85
N PRO A 99 -12.75 -1.53 -24.52
CA PRO A 99 -13.29 -0.22 -24.15
C PRO A 99 -12.84 0.30 -22.77
N GLN A 100 -13.08 1.60 -22.54
CA GLN A 100 -12.83 2.25 -21.24
C GLN A 100 -13.77 1.67 -20.17
N VAL A 101 -13.27 1.50 -18.94
CA VAL A 101 -14.06 0.93 -17.83
C VAL A 101 -14.44 1.99 -16.80
N GLY A 102 -15.74 2.09 -16.53
CA GLY A 102 -16.33 2.92 -15.48
C GLY A 102 -16.77 2.09 -14.27
N ALA A 103 -16.46 2.57 -13.07
CA ALA A 103 -16.84 1.97 -11.81
C ALA A 103 -17.95 2.79 -11.13
N TYR A 104 -19.09 2.15 -10.91
CA TYR A 104 -20.12 2.68 -10.04
C TYR A 104 -19.76 2.27 -8.61
N ILE A 105 -19.65 3.26 -7.73
CA ILE A 105 -19.19 3.06 -6.35
C ILE A 105 -20.05 3.85 -5.37
N SER A 106 -20.26 3.30 -4.17
CA SER A 106 -20.95 4.04 -3.10
C SER A 106 -20.16 5.30 -2.69
N ASN A 107 -20.87 6.38 -2.40
CA ASN A 107 -20.33 7.61 -1.80
C ASN A 107 -19.72 7.41 -0.39
N LYS A 108 -19.88 6.21 0.20
CA LYS A 108 -19.20 5.78 1.43
C LYS A 108 -17.79 5.20 1.17
N THR A 109 -17.33 5.20 -0.08
CA THR A 109 -15.97 4.75 -0.45
C THR A 109 -14.94 5.81 0.01
N SER A 110 -13.84 5.36 0.64
CA SER A 110 -12.81 6.29 1.13
C SER A 110 -12.08 7.00 -0.01
N PRO A 111 -11.55 8.22 0.23
CA PRO A 111 -10.74 8.94 -0.75
C PRO A 111 -9.57 8.12 -1.29
N GLN A 112 -8.82 7.43 -0.42
CA GLN A 112 -7.67 6.60 -0.80
C GLN A 112 -8.07 5.46 -1.73
N LYS A 113 -9.27 4.89 -1.53
CA LYS A 113 -9.79 3.83 -2.40
C LYS A 113 -10.22 4.39 -3.76
N MET A 114 -10.81 5.60 -3.80
CA MET A 114 -11.11 6.27 -5.06
C MET A 114 -9.82 6.62 -5.83
N GLU A 115 -8.77 7.07 -5.14
CA GLU A 115 -7.45 7.29 -5.73
C GLU A 115 -6.86 6.01 -6.31
N LEU A 116 -6.98 4.88 -5.60
CA LEU A 116 -6.56 3.57 -6.11
C LEU A 116 -7.32 3.18 -7.39
N LEU A 117 -8.64 3.35 -7.44
CA LEU A 117 -9.42 3.03 -8.64
C LEU A 117 -9.02 3.93 -9.82
N ARG A 118 -8.82 5.23 -9.58
CA ARG A 118 -8.34 6.17 -10.60
C ARG A 118 -6.91 5.88 -11.06
N PHE A 119 -6.05 5.38 -10.17
CA PHE A 119 -4.71 4.92 -10.52
C PHE A 119 -4.75 3.79 -11.55
N PHE A 120 -5.74 2.89 -11.47
CA PHE A 120 -5.98 1.86 -12.48
C PHE A 120 -6.71 2.37 -13.74
N GLY A 121 -6.90 3.68 -13.87
CA GLY A 121 -7.49 4.31 -15.05
C GLY A 121 -9.01 4.20 -15.14
N LEU A 122 -9.71 3.96 -14.03
CA LEU A 122 -11.16 3.82 -14.01
C LEU A 122 -11.87 5.18 -13.91
N ASP A 123 -12.94 5.34 -14.68
CA ASP A 123 -13.89 6.45 -14.51
C ASP A 123 -14.77 6.16 -13.29
N LEU A 124 -15.00 7.12 -12.40
CA LEU A 124 -15.79 6.90 -11.18
C LEU A 124 -17.14 7.61 -11.24
N THR A 125 -18.21 6.84 -11.06
CA THR A 125 -19.56 7.36 -10.85
C THR A 125 -19.97 7.07 -9.40
N LEU A 126 -20.15 8.14 -8.62
CA LEU A 126 -20.57 8.01 -7.22
C LEU A 126 -22.09 7.80 -7.12
N PHE A 127 -22.46 6.77 -6.38
CA PHE A 127 -23.84 6.42 -6.06
C PHE A 127 -24.12 6.68 -4.58
N GLY A 128 -25.20 7.40 -4.26
CA GLY A 128 -25.60 7.66 -2.88
C GLY A 128 -26.34 6.47 -2.28
N GLY A 129 -25.90 5.94 -1.13
CA GLY A 129 -26.61 4.83 -0.49
C GLY A 129 -25.72 3.95 0.40
N PRO A 130 -26.17 2.72 0.73
CA PRO A 130 -25.39 1.80 1.55
C PRO A 130 -24.11 1.37 0.84
N ALA A 131 -23.08 1.01 1.63
CA ALA A 131 -21.79 0.59 1.09
C ALA A 131 -21.85 -0.76 0.35
N GLN A 132 -22.75 -1.64 0.78
CA GLN A 132 -23.14 -2.87 0.08
C GLN A 132 -24.63 -2.78 -0.20
N VAL A 133 -24.97 -2.78 -1.48
CA VAL A 133 -26.36 -2.75 -1.95
C VAL A 133 -26.79 -4.17 -2.25
N GLU A 134 -28.06 -4.46 -2.02
CA GLU A 134 -28.70 -5.70 -2.45
C GLU A 134 -28.71 -5.76 -4.00
N PRO A 135 -28.26 -6.87 -4.62
CA PRO A 135 -28.23 -7.00 -6.07
C PRO A 135 -29.57 -6.72 -6.78
N ALA A 136 -30.69 -7.11 -6.17
CA ALA A 136 -32.04 -6.91 -6.73
C ALA A 136 -32.66 -5.53 -6.44
N ASP A 137 -31.98 -4.64 -5.71
CA ASP A 137 -32.51 -3.30 -5.41
C ASP A 137 -32.56 -2.43 -6.67
N VAL A 138 -33.78 -2.16 -7.17
CA VAL A 138 -34.04 -1.32 -8.34
C VAL A 138 -33.66 0.14 -8.15
N ASN A 139 -33.54 0.60 -6.90
CA ASN A 139 -33.02 1.93 -6.59
C ASN A 139 -31.51 1.89 -6.33
N GLY A 140 -30.87 0.74 -6.43
CA GLY A 140 -29.49 0.51 -6.08
C GLY A 140 -28.48 0.87 -7.17
N GLY A 141 -27.24 1.10 -6.77
CA GLY A 141 -26.15 1.38 -7.70
C GLY A 141 -25.81 0.21 -8.65
N ILE A 142 -26.15 -1.03 -8.27
CA ILE A 142 -26.01 -2.21 -9.14
C ILE A 142 -26.99 -2.10 -10.31
N TYR A 143 -28.27 -1.83 -10.02
CA TYR A 143 -29.29 -1.62 -11.03
C TYR A 143 -28.95 -0.42 -11.94
N ALA A 144 -28.48 0.69 -11.37
CA ALA A 144 -28.04 1.85 -12.15
C ALA A 144 -26.91 1.51 -13.15
N ALA A 145 -25.92 0.73 -12.74
CA ALA A 145 -24.85 0.27 -13.63
C ALA A 145 -25.38 -0.66 -14.75
N ILE A 146 -26.35 -1.52 -14.43
CA ILE A 146 -27.02 -2.39 -15.42
C ILE A 146 -27.77 -1.53 -16.45
N GLN A 147 -28.57 -0.56 -16.01
CA GLN A 147 -29.31 0.32 -16.91
C GLN A 147 -28.38 1.13 -17.82
N ASP A 148 -27.29 1.64 -17.28
CA ASP A 148 -26.31 2.39 -18.07
C ASP A 148 -25.53 1.49 -19.04
N GLY A 149 -25.34 0.22 -18.69
CA GLY A 149 -24.81 -0.80 -19.59
C GLY A 149 -25.73 -1.19 -20.75
N MET A 150 -27.01 -0.79 -20.73
CA MET A 150 -27.95 -0.98 -21.85
C MET A 150 -27.97 0.19 -22.84
N ARG A 151 -27.23 1.27 -22.56
CA ARG A 151 -27.12 2.41 -23.49
C ARG A 151 -26.34 2.00 -24.75
N PRO A 152 -26.64 2.60 -25.91
CA PRO A 152 -25.86 2.37 -27.13
C PRO A 152 -24.35 2.60 -26.88
N GLY A 153 -23.54 1.62 -27.27
CA GLY A 153 -22.08 1.63 -27.10
C GLY A 153 -21.58 1.30 -25.68
N TRP A 154 -22.47 0.92 -24.76
CA TRP A 154 -22.11 0.57 -23.38
C TRP A 154 -22.38 -0.91 -23.12
N TYR A 155 -21.69 -1.48 -22.13
CA TYR A 155 -21.86 -2.87 -21.73
C TYR A 155 -21.72 -3.02 -20.21
N ASN A 156 -22.61 -3.79 -19.58
CA ASN A 156 -22.46 -4.21 -18.18
C ASN A 156 -22.19 -5.73 -18.12
N PRO A 157 -21.04 -6.18 -17.58
CA PRO A 157 -20.72 -7.59 -17.47
C PRO A 157 -21.62 -8.36 -16.47
N GLY A 158 -22.20 -7.65 -15.50
CA GLY A 158 -23.18 -8.23 -14.58
C GLY A 158 -22.59 -9.26 -13.61
N GLN A 159 -21.61 -8.88 -12.79
CA GLN A 159 -20.91 -9.84 -11.90
C GLN A 159 -21.82 -10.67 -10.95
N TYR A 160 -23.06 -10.23 -10.67
CA TYR A 160 -24.00 -10.92 -9.78
C TYR A 160 -24.96 -11.87 -10.50
N SER A 161 -25.05 -11.80 -11.84
CA SER A 161 -26.01 -12.57 -12.64
C SER A 161 -25.36 -13.35 -13.78
N SER A 162 -24.20 -12.92 -14.26
CA SER A 162 -23.48 -13.57 -15.35
C SER A 162 -22.97 -14.96 -14.94
N PRO A 163 -23.39 -16.04 -15.62
CA PRO A 163 -22.86 -17.39 -15.37
C PRO A 163 -21.36 -17.47 -15.68
N GLN A 164 -20.84 -16.59 -16.54
CA GLN A 164 -19.43 -16.52 -16.90
C GLN A 164 -18.54 -16.17 -15.69
N ASN A 165 -19.10 -15.58 -14.63
CA ASN A 165 -18.41 -15.42 -13.35
C ASN A 165 -18.12 -16.79 -12.70
N SER A 166 -19.13 -17.64 -12.49
CA SER A 166 -18.93 -18.96 -11.88
C SER A 166 -18.21 -19.93 -12.82
N GLU A 167 -18.48 -19.89 -14.13
CA GLU A 167 -17.80 -20.72 -15.12
C GLU A 167 -16.28 -20.51 -15.16
N ALA A 168 -15.79 -19.29 -14.88
CA ALA A 168 -14.35 -19.06 -14.75
C ALA A 168 -13.70 -19.96 -13.69
N HIS A 169 -14.43 -20.20 -12.60
CA HIS A 169 -13.98 -21.04 -11.49
C HIS A 169 -14.18 -22.54 -11.75
N VAL A 170 -15.21 -22.92 -12.50
CA VAL A 170 -15.35 -24.29 -13.04
C VAL A 170 -14.20 -24.62 -13.98
N ARG A 171 -13.83 -23.67 -14.85
CA ARG A 171 -12.79 -23.84 -15.88
C ARG A 171 -11.38 -23.87 -15.30
N TRP A 172 -11.09 -23.06 -14.28
CA TRP A 172 -9.71 -22.85 -13.83
C TRP A 172 -9.45 -23.15 -12.36
N THR A 173 -10.30 -22.70 -11.43
CA THR A 173 -10.00 -22.81 -9.99
C THR A 173 -10.25 -24.23 -9.46
N GLY A 174 -11.42 -24.81 -9.73
CA GLY A 174 -11.78 -26.17 -9.32
C GLY A 174 -10.79 -27.23 -9.82
N PRO A 175 -10.49 -27.29 -11.13
CA PRO A 175 -9.53 -28.24 -11.69
C PRO A 175 -8.14 -28.14 -11.07
N GLN A 176 -7.65 -26.92 -10.82
CA GLN A 176 -6.35 -26.74 -10.18
C GLN A 176 -6.34 -27.28 -8.75
N ILE A 177 -7.37 -26.98 -7.94
CA ILE A 177 -7.45 -27.49 -6.57
C ILE A 177 -7.53 -29.02 -6.57
N HIS A 178 -8.38 -29.61 -7.43
CA HIS A 178 -8.49 -31.07 -7.52
C HIS A 178 -7.17 -31.73 -7.92
N ALA A 179 -6.46 -31.18 -8.90
CA ALA A 179 -5.18 -31.72 -9.34
C ALA A 179 -4.10 -31.64 -8.24
N GLN A 180 -4.13 -30.59 -7.42
CA GLN A 180 -3.16 -30.36 -6.34
C GLN A 180 -3.51 -31.08 -5.04
N LEU A 181 -4.81 -31.31 -4.78
CA LEU A 181 -5.33 -31.93 -3.56
C LEU A 181 -6.48 -32.90 -3.88
N PRO A 182 -6.19 -34.07 -4.49
CA PRO A 182 -7.22 -35.00 -4.94
C PRO A 182 -8.12 -35.53 -3.81
N LYS A 183 -7.58 -35.60 -2.58
CA LYS A 183 -8.25 -36.09 -1.37
C LYS A 183 -9.01 -35.01 -0.58
N ILE A 184 -9.23 -33.82 -1.14
CA ILE A 184 -9.98 -32.73 -0.48
C ILE A 184 -11.31 -33.21 0.14
N ASN A 185 -11.55 -32.90 1.41
CA ASN A 185 -12.74 -33.25 2.17
C ASN A 185 -13.59 -32.00 2.49
N VAL A 186 -12.96 -30.83 2.66
CA VAL A 186 -13.66 -29.56 2.92
C VAL A 186 -13.09 -28.46 2.05
N PHE A 187 -13.95 -27.79 1.28
CA PHE A 187 -13.62 -26.59 0.53
C PHE A 187 -14.31 -25.38 1.14
N ALA A 188 -13.54 -24.40 1.62
CA ALA A 188 -14.07 -23.20 2.26
C ALA A 188 -13.82 -21.94 1.41
N ALA A 189 -14.87 -21.16 1.16
CA ALA A 189 -14.72 -19.88 0.49
C ALA A 189 -15.66 -18.82 1.06
N ALA A 190 -15.11 -17.62 1.23
CA ALA A 190 -15.90 -16.45 1.55
C ALA A 190 -16.84 -16.07 0.39
N VAL A 191 -18.11 -15.83 0.69
CA VAL A 191 -19.16 -15.64 -0.32
C VAL A 191 -19.48 -14.16 -0.50
N GLY A 192 -19.27 -13.66 -1.73
CA GLY A 192 -19.59 -12.29 -2.15
C GLY A 192 -20.56 -12.29 -3.33
N THR A 193 -20.01 -12.26 -4.55
CA THR A 193 -20.79 -12.50 -5.79
C THR A 193 -21.17 -13.98 -5.97
N SER A 194 -20.90 -14.84 -4.98
CA SER A 194 -20.96 -16.31 -5.01
C SER A 194 -20.18 -17.07 -6.10
N GLY A 195 -19.77 -16.46 -7.20
CA GLY A 195 -19.13 -17.14 -8.34
C GLY A 195 -17.95 -18.06 -8.01
N THR A 196 -17.07 -17.68 -7.08
CA THR A 196 -15.96 -18.56 -6.64
C THR A 196 -16.47 -19.82 -5.95
N MET A 197 -17.44 -19.69 -5.03
CA MET A 197 -18.06 -20.83 -4.34
C MET A 197 -18.84 -21.69 -5.33
N THR A 198 -19.73 -21.08 -6.10
CA THR A 198 -20.56 -21.79 -7.09
C THR A 198 -19.70 -22.56 -8.08
N GLY A 199 -18.73 -21.92 -8.74
CA GLY A 199 -17.96 -22.58 -9.78
C GLY A 199 -16.95 -23.61 -9.26
N THR A 200 -16.16 -23.23 -8.25
CA THR A 200 -15.17 -24.14 -7.66
C THR A 200 -15.86 -25.31 -6.97
N GLY A 201 -16.89 -25.03 -6.17
CA GLY A 201 -17.65 -26.03 -5.42
C GLY A 201 -18.40 -27.00 -6.34
N SER A 202 -19.02 -26.51 -7.42
CA SER A 202 -19.69 -27.38 -8.42
C SER A 202 -18.71 -28.33 -9.09
N TYR A 203 -17.57 -27.81 -9.56
CA TYR A 203 -16.55 -28.65 -10.17
C TYR A 203 -16.04 -29.71 -9.19
N LEU A 204 -15.67 -29.28 -7.98
CA LEU A 204 -15.11 -30.19 -6.99
C LEU A 204 -16.14 -31.26 -6.56
N LYS A 205 -17.42 -30.92 -6.40
CA LYS A 205 -18.49 -31.89 -6.11
C LYS A 205 -18.68 -32.89 -7.24
N SER A 206 -18.51 -32.46 -8.50
CA SER A 206 -18.62 -33.37 -9.65
C SER A 206 -17.55 -34.48 -9.65
N VAL A 207 -16.38 -34.23 -9.05
CA VAL A 207 -15.27 -35.19 -8.95
C VAL A 207 -15.12 -35.82 -7.55
N ARG A 208 -15.64 -35.16 -6.51
CA ARG A 208 -15.63 -35.60 -5.10
C ARG A 208 -17.01 -35.33 -4.46
N PRO A 209 -18.03 -36.18 -4.72
CA PRO A 209 -19.40 -35.94 -4.26
C PRO A 209 -19.55 -35.80 -2.75
N ASP A 210 -18.72 -36.54 -1.98
CA ASP A 210 -18.79 -36.64 -0.53
C ASP A 210 -18.08 -35.50 0.23
N MET A 211 -17.39 -34.60 -0.46
CA MET A 211 -16.73 -33.47 0.19
C MET A 211 -17.75 -32.42 0.66
N VAL A 212 -17.35 -31.51 1.55
CA VAL A 212 -18.18 -30.41 2.06
C VAL A 212 -17.75 -29.08 1.44
N ASN A 213 -18.68 -28.39 0.79
CA ASN A 213 -18.56 -26.98 0.41
C ASN A 213 -19.05 -26.09 1.57
N LEU A 214 -18.12 -25.37 2.17
CA LEU A 214 -18.34 -24.46 3.29
C LEU A 214 -18.40 -23.00 2.81
N GLY A 215 -19.61 -22.45 2.78
CA GLY A 215 -19.85 -21.03 2.51
C GLY A 215 -19.60 -20.18 3.73
N VAL A 216 -18.68 -19.21 3.64
CA VAL A 216 -18.41 -18.31 4.77
C VAL A 216 -18.92 -16.90 4.46
N PHE A 217 -19.83 -16.41 5.28
CA PHE A 217 -20.48 -15.11 5.12
C PHE A 217 -19.96 -14.12 6.16
N THR A 218 -20.07 -12.83 5.84
CA THR A 218 -19.82 -11.79 6.85
C THR A 218 -21.00 -11.73 7.81
N ALA A 219 -20.74 -11.48 9.10
CA ALA A 219 -21.81 -11.24 10.06
C ALA A 219 -22.71 -10.06 9.62
N PRO A 220 -24.04 -10.15 9.80
CA PRO A 220 -24.95 -9.04 9.51
C PRO A 220 -24.54 -7.74 10.21
N GLY A 221 -24.64 -6.61 9.50
CA GLY A 221 -24.24 -5.30 10.02
C GLY A 221 -22.73 -5.05 10.08
N ASP A 222 -21.90 -6.03 9.73
CA ASP A 222 -20.46 -5.88 9.63
C ASP A 222 -19.98 -5.94 8.16
N ARG A 223 -18.75 -5.50 7.90
CA ARG A 223 -18.20 -5.39 6.55
C ARG A 223 -16.80 -5.97 6.44
N VAL A 224 -16.65 -6.91 5.52
CA VAL A 224 -15.37 -7.36 4.97
C VAL A 224 -15.37 -7.08 3.46
N PRO A 225 -14.32 -6.49 2.89
CA PRO A 225 -14.27 -6.22 1.45
C PRO A 225 -14.39 -7.49 0.61
N GLY A 226 -15.42 -7.55 -0.25
CA GLY A 226 -15.72 -8.69 -1.12
C GLY A 226 -16.87 -9.54 -0.59
N PRO A 227 -16.70 -10.29 0.51
CA PRO A 227 -17.76 -11.10 1.10
C PRO A 227 -18.94 -10.25 1.60
N ARG A 228 -20.11 -10.90 1.69
CA ARG A 228 -21.38 -10.26 2.06
C ARG A 228 -22.09 -11.08 3.15
N PRO A 229 -22.98 -10.48 3.94
CA PRO A 229 -23.96 -11.22 4.72
C PRO A 229 -24.86 -12.06 3.84
N ILE A 230 -25.31 -13.21 4.35
CA ILE A 230 -26.10 -14.18 3.56
C ILE A 230 -27.36 -13.56 2.97
N ASP A 231 -28.04 -12.67 3.68
CA ASP A 231 -29.26 -11.99 3.22
C ASP A 231 -29.00 -11.14 1.96
N LEU A 232 -27.81 -10.54 1.83
CA LEU A 232 -27.43 -9.80 0.61
C LEU A 232 -26.99 -10.72 -0.53
N VAL A 233 -26.70 -11.99 -0.25
CA VAL A 233 -26.33 -13.00 -1.25
C VAL A 233 -27.57 -13.75 -1.75
N GLN A 234 -28.66 -13.79 -0.95
CA GLN A 234 -29.94 -14.41 -1.34
C GLN A 234 -30.51 -13.87 -2.65
N THR A 235 -30.20 -12.64 -3.02
CA THR A 235 -30.65 -12.00 -4.27
C THR A 235 -29.62 -12.00 -5.40
N VAL A 236 -28.54 -12.80 -5.26
CA VAL A 236 -27.60 -13.08 -6.35
C VAL A 236 -28.17 -14.20 -7.23
N ASP A 237 -28.21 -14.02 -8.55
CA ASP A 237 -28.88 -14.95 -9.48
C ASP A 237 -28.08 -16.23 -9.78
N LEU A 238 -26.86 -16.36 -9.26
CA LEU A 238 -26.05 -17.57 -9.41
C LEU A 238 -26.54 -18.71 -8.50
N PRO A 239 -26.46 -19.99 -8.93
CA PRO A 239 -27.01 -21.14 -8.19
C PRO A 239 -26.13 -21.56 -7.01
N TRP A 240 -25.91 -20.66 -6.05
CA TRP A 240 -24.97 -20.89 -4.96
C TRP A 240 -25.56 -21.75 -3.84
N GLN A 241 -26.88 -21.69 -3.61
CA GLN A 241 -27.56 -22.42 -2.54
C GLN A 241 -27.48 -23.92 -2.73
N GLU A 242 -27.53 -24.39 -3.98
CA GLU A 242 -27.46 -25.80 -4.36
C GLU A 242 -26.05 -26.38 -4.16
N VAL A 243 -25.04 -25.52 -4.08
CA VAL A 243 -23.63 -25.92 -4.03
C VAL A 243 -23.08 -25.96 -2.60
N ILE A 244 -23.65 -25.18 -1.68
CA ILE A 244 -23.16 -25.04 -0.30
C ILE A 244 -23.81 -26.08 0.61
N ASP A 245 -22.98 -26.92 1.24
CA ASP A 245 -23.44 -27.95 2.20
C ASP A 245 -23.53 -27.39 3.64
N ALA A 246 -22.66 -26.43 3.98
CA ALA A 246 -22.59 -25.82 5.30
C ALA A 246 -22.27 -24.32 5.22
N ALA A 247 -22.76 -23.55 6.19
CA ALA A 247 -22.55 -22.10 6.24
C ALA A 247 -22.04 -21.63 7.60
N GLU A 248 -21.11 -20.68 7.59
CA GLU A 248 -20.59 -20.02 8.79
C GLU A 248 -20.64 -18.50 8.65
N HIS A 249 -20.75 -17.82 9.79
CA HIS A 249 -20.79 -16.35 9.86
C HIS A 249 -19.61 -15.84 10.69
N VAL A 250 -18.84 -14.94 10.09
CA VAL A 250 -17.60 -14.43 10.69
C VAL A 250 -17.64 -12.91 10.79
N SER A 251 -17.23 -12.38 11.94
CA SER A 251 -17.07 -10.94 12.15
C SER A 251 -15.87 -10.39 11.37
N SER A 252 -15.91 -9.12 11.00
CA SER A 252 -14.76 -8.43 10.42
C SER A 252 -13.57 -8.47 11.37
N LYS A 253 -13.76 -8.28 12.68
CA LYS A 253 -12.66 -8.32 13.66
C LYS A 253 -11.87 -9.64 13.58
N ASP A 254 -12.57 -10.78 13.57
CA ASP A 254 -11.92 -12.08 13.43
C ASP A 254 -11.27 -12.27 12.05
N SER A 255 -11.95 -11.83 10.98
CA SER A 255 -11.44 -11.88 9.61
C SER A 255 -10.12 -11.11 9.45
N TYR A 256 -10.06 -9.86 9.93
CA TYR A 256 -8.86 -9.04 9.89
C TYR A 256 -7.75 -9.59 10.79
N ARG A 257 -8.11 -10.13 11.97
CA ARG A 257 -7.13 -10.71 12.90
C ARG A 257 -6.44 -11.95 12.32
N ILE A 258 -7.20 -12.91 11.80
CA ILE A 258 -6.62 -14.12 11.16
C ILE A 258 -5.78 -13.72 9.94
N SER A 259 -6.25 -12.77 9.13
CA SER A 259 -5.48 -12.27 7.99
C SER A 259 -4.16 -11.60 8.41
N LEU A 260 -4.15 -10.82 9.49
CA LEU A 260 -2.94 -10.23 10.06
C LEU A 260 -1.96 -11.30 10.54
N GLU A 261 -2.45 -12.33 11.24
CA GLU A 261 -1.66 -13.47 11.71
C GLU A 261 -0.99 -14.21 10.52
N LEU A 262 -1.76 -14.52 9.47
CA LEU A 262 -1.23 -15.14 8.24
C LEU A 262 -0.16 -14.29 7.56
N CYS A 263 -0.38 -12.97 7.45
CA CYS A 263 0.58 -12.06 6.83
C CYS A 263 1.92 -12.06 7.58
N ARG A 264 1.89 -12.12 8.92
CA ARG A 264 3.09 -12.19 9.77
C ARG A 264 3.83 -13.52 9.66
N GLN A 265 3.15 -14.58 9.23
CA GLN A 265 3.72 -15.89 8.97
C GLN A 265 4.18 -16.06 7.50
N GLY A 266 4.12 -15.01 6.68
CA GLY A 266 4.59 -15.01 5.29
C GLY A 266 3.51 -15.28 4.24
N LEU A 267 2.25 -15.51 4.65
CA LEU A 267 1.12 -15.63 3.73
C LEU A 267 0.41 -14.28 3.58
N LEU A 268 0.84 -13.50 2.59
CA LEU A 268 0.30 -12.17 2.31
C LEU A 268 -1.11 -12.25 1.70
N VAL A 269 -2.12 -12.17 2.56
CA VAL A 269 -3.53 -12.36 2.17
C VAL A 269 -4.44 -11.31 2.81
N GLY A 270 -5.45 -10.86 2.07
CA GLY A 270 -6.45 -9.90 2.53
C GLY A 270 -7.48 -10.49 3.50
N PRO A 271 -8.35 -9.64 4.06
CA PRO A 271 -9.28 -10.00 5.13
C PRO A 271 -10.32 -11.06 4.71
N SER A 272 -10.75 -11.12 3.44
CA SER A 272 -11.67 -12.18 2.98
C SER A 272 -11.06 -13.59 3.07
N SER A 273 -9.74 -13.69 2.98
CA SER A 273 -9.01 -14.95 3.16
C SER A 273 -9.00 -15.34 4.63
N GLY A 274 -8.78 -14.37 5.52
CA GLY A 274 -8.92 -14.58 6.97
C GLY A 274 -10.34 -14.94 7.39
N LEU A 275 -11.36 -14.39 6.70
CA LEU A 275 -12.76 -14.77 6.87
C LEU A 275 -12.98 -16.24 6.51
N SER A 276 -12.51 -16.67 5.34
CA SER A 276 -12.62 -18.07 4.87
C SER A 276 -11.97 -19.05 5.86
N LEU A 277 -10.75 -18.76 6.32
CA LEU A 277 -10.04 -19.62 7.27
C LEU A 277 -10.70 -19.64 8.65
N ARG A 278 -11.18 -18.50 9.15
CA ARG A 278 -11.90 -18.45 10.42
C ARG A 278 -13.19 -19.26 10.38
N GLY A 279 -13.95 -19.18 9.28
CA GLY A 279 -15.15 -19.98 9.08
C GLY A 279 -14.83 -21.47 9.04
N LEU A 280 -13.75 -21.86 8.35
CA LEU A 280 -13.25 -23.24 8.38
C LEU A 280 -12.93 -23.71 9.81
N TYR A 281 -12.28 -22.88 10.63
CA TYR A 281 -12.04 -23.22 12.03
C TYR A 281 -13.33 -23.41 12.84
N GLN A 282 -14.33 -22.54 12.65
CA GLN A 282 -15.63 -22.66 13.32
C GLN A 282 -16.33 -23.97 12.93
N TYR A 283 -16.34 -24.30 11.65
CA TYR A 283 -16.93 -25.54 11.14
C TYR A 283 -16.24 -26.78 11.72
N LEU A 284 -14.90 -26.85 11.64
CA LEU A 284 -14.13 -27.97 12.18
C LEU A 284 -14.31 -28.12 13.69
N GLU A 285 -14.41 -27.01 14.42
CA GLU A 285 -14.68 -27.03 15.86
C GLU A 285 -16.05 -27.65 16.17
N LYS A 286 -17.09 -27.31 15.39
CA LYS A 286 -18.43 -27.88 15.55
C LYS A 286 -18.43 -29.38 15.25
N VAL A 287 -17.90 -29.77 14.10
CA VAL A 287 -17.83 -31.18 13.67
C VAL A 287 -17.02 -32.04 14.65
N LYS A 288 -15.94 -31.49 15.22
CA LYS A 288 -15.17 -32.17 16.28
C LYS A 288 -16.00 -32.33 17.55
N LYS A 289 -16.75 -31.30 17.97
CA LYS A 289 -17.61 -31.36 19.18
C LYS A 289 -18.78 -32.35 19.04
N THR A 290 -19.30 -32.53 17.83
CA THR A 290 -20.38 -33.49 17.54
C THR A 290 -19.87 -34.91 17.33
N GLY A 291 -18.55 -35.14 17.29
CA GLY A 291 -17.94 -36.45 17.04
C GLY A 291 -17.98 -36.87 15.57
N GLU A 292 -18.28 -35.95 14.66
CA GLU A 292 -18.46 -36.21 13.23
C GLU A 292 -17.17 -36.03 12.41
N LEU A 293 -16.06 -35.61 13.04
CA LEU A 293 -14.79 -35.36 12.33
C LEU A 293 -14.26 -36.59 11.60
N ASP A 294 -14.45 -37.78 12.17
CA ASP A 294 -14.01 -39.03 11.56
C ASP A 294 -14.78 -39.36 10.27
N SER A 295 -16.01 -38.85 10.12
CA SER A 295 -16.79 -39.02 8.88
C SER A 295 -16.23 -38.23 7.69
N LEU A 296 -15.42 -37.21 7.96
CA LEU A 296 -14.78 -36.40 6.92
C LEU A 296 -13.44 -36.99 6.46
N ARG A 297 -12.89 -38.00 7.15
CA ARG A 297 -11.54 -38.49 6.88
C ARG A 297 -11.44 -39.15 5.51
N ALA A 298 -10.32 -38.90 4.84
CA ALA A 298 -9.87 -39.72 3.72
C ALA A 298 -9.41 -41.11 4.19
N ASP A 299 -9.12 -41.97 3.23
CA ASP A 299 -8.60 -43.33 3.40
C ASP A 299 -7.29 -43.42 4.20
N ASP A 300 -6.48 -42.36 4.22
CA ASP A 300 -5.23 -42.27 5.00
C ASP A 300 -5.42 -41.68 6.41
N GLY A 301 -6.67 -41.47 6.83
CA GLY A 301 -7.02 -40.96 8.16
C GLY A 301 -6.91 -39.45 8.32
N ASN A 302 -6.48 -38.70 7.29
CA ASN A 302 -6.43 -37.24 7.35
C ASN A 302 -7.74 -36.61 6.87
N VAL A 303 -8.04 -35.40 7.36
CA VAL A 303 -9.06 -34.51 6.79
C VAL A 303 -8.36 -33.41 6.01
N TYR A 304 -8.55 -33.36 4.70
CA TYR A 304 -7.92 -32.38 3.82
C TYR A 304 -8.85 -31.20 3.57
N CYS A 305 -8.44 -30.00 3.96
CA CYS A 305 -9.21 -28.78 3.80
C CYS A 305 -8.49 -27.81 2.86
N ALA A 306 -9.21 -27.12 1.98
CA ALA A 306 -8.65 -26.00 1.23
C ALA A 306 -9.52 -24.75 1.39
N PHE A 307 -8.88 -23.58 1.52
CA PHE A 307 -9.57 -22.29 1.51
C PHE A 307 -8.97 -21.34 0.48
N ILE A 308 -9.78 -20.40 -0.02
CA ILE A 308 -9.35 -19.45 -1.06
C ILE A 308 -8.68 -18.21 -0.44
N CYS A 309 -7.49 -17.86 -0.95
CA CYS A 309 -6.84 -16.59 -0.69
C CYS A 309 -7.07 -15.62 -1.84
N CYS A 310 -8.04 -14.71 -1.68
CA CYS A 310 -8.62 -13.94 -2.78
C CYS A 310 -7.74 -12.79 -3.30
N ASP A 311 -7.03 -12.10 -2.42
CA ASP A 311 -6.25 -10.91 -2.73
C ASP A 311 -5.21 -10.60 -1.64
N GLN A 312 -4.41 -9.56 -1.85
CA GLN A 312 -3.38 -9.10 -0.93
C GLN A 312 -3.91 -8.06 0.10
N PRO A 313 -3.22 -7.87 1.24
CA PRO A 313 -3.69 -7.01 2.32
C PRO A 313 -3.52 -5.50 2.06
N TYR A 314 -2.68 -5.11 1.10
CA TYR A 314 -2.15 -3.75 0.97
C TYR A 314 -3.22 -2.68 0.72
N GLN A 315 -4.29 -3.01 0.00
CA GLN A 315 -5.39 -2.08 -0.25
C GLN A 315 -6.34 -1.89 0.96
N TYR A 316 -6.09 -2.61 2.05
CA TYR A 316 -6.90 -2.60 3.27
C TYR A 316 -6.13 -2.15 4.51
N ILE A 317 -4.89 -1.65 4.37
CA ILE A 317 -4.01 -1.32 5.51
C ILE A 317 -4.71 -0.43 6.52
N SER A 318 -5.36 0.66 6.09
CA SER A 318 -6.12 1.53 6.98
C SER A 318 -7.25 0.83 7.74
N ASP A 319 -7.89 -0.16 7.11
CA ASP A 319 -8.98 -0.92 7.73
C ASP A 319 -8.45 -1.83 8.85
N TYR A 320 -7.24 -2.41 8.74
CA TYR A 320 -6.64 -3.18 9.85
C TYR A 320 -6.51 -2.33 11.12
N PHE A 321 -6.00 -1.10 11.00
CA PHE A 321 -5.84 -0.18 12.13
C PHE A 321 -7.16 0.40 12.65
N THR A 322 -8.24 0.30 11.87
CA THR A 322 -9.59 0.72 12.29
C THR A 322 -10.36 -0.43 12.96
N LYS A 323 -10.14 -1.68 12.51
CA LYS A 323 -10.91 -2.86 12.92
C LYS A 323 -10.29 -3.64 14.08
N LEU A 324 -8.98 -3.51 14.28
CA LEU A 324 -8.24 -4.23 15.32
C LEU A 324 -7.79 -3.28 16.43
N GLU A 325 -7.62 -3.84 17.63
CA GLU A 325 -7.11 -3.09 18.78
C GLU A 325 -5.64 -2.68 18.56
N PRO A 326 -5.19 -1.54 19.08
CA PRO A 326 -3.79 -1.12 18.97
C PRO A 326 -2.78 -2.15 19.47
N SER A 327 -3.14 -2.98 20.46
CA SER A 327 -2.31 -4.06 21.00
C SER A 327 -1.99 -5.16 19.99
N CYS A 328 -2.72 -5.25 18.87
CA CYS A 328 -2.39 -6.14 17.77
C CYS A 328 -1.14 -5.71 17.00
N PHE A 329 -0.67 -4.47 17.16
CA PHE A 329 0.44 -3.89 16.41
C PHE A 329 1.64 -3.56 17.31
N PRO A 330 2.88 -3.78 16.85
CA PRO A 330 4.07 -3.32 17.56
C PRO A 330 4.03 -1.80 17.78
N PRO A 331 4.56 -1.30 18.91
CA PRO A 331 4.59 0.12 19.17
C PRO A 331 5.55 0.84 18.22
N ILE A 332 5.27 2.11 17.94
CA ILE A 332 6.24 3.03 17.36
C ILE A 332 7.10 3.55 18.51
N TYR A 333 8.42 3.38 18.42
CA TYR A 333 9.36 3.99 19.36
C TYR A 333 9.72 5.40 18.89
N HIS A 334 10.04 6.28 19.83
CA HIS A 334 10.41 7.68 19.56
C HIS A 334 9.29 8.47 18.85
N THR A 335 8.07 8.38 19.37
CA THR A 335 6.89 9.02 18.80
C THR A 335 6.97 10.54 18.75
N GLU A 336 7.87 11.16 19.53
CA GLU A 336 8.23 12.57 19.41
C GLU A 336 8.74 12.97 18.01
N LEU A 337 9.17 12.00 17.18
CA LEU A 337 9.62 12.24 15.82
C LEU A 337 8.53 12.16 14.74
N LEU A 338 7.30 11.77 15.07
CA LEU A 338 6.25 11.58 14.07
C LEU A 338 5.91 12.85 13.29
N ASP A 339 6.01 14.01 13.94
CA ASP A 339 5.70 15.32 13.36
C ASP A 339 6.90 16.29 13.39
N THR A 340 8.08 15.78 13.72
CA THR A 340 9.30 16.55 13.91
C THR A 340 10.21 16.37 12.70
N ASP A 341 10.71 17.46 12.15
CA ASP A 341 11.84 17.43 11.20
C ASP A 341 11.63 16.52 9.97
N LEU A 342 10.40 16.54 9.44
CA LEU A 342 10.01 15.69 8.31
C LEU A 342 10.49 16.20 6.94
N TYR A 343 11.15 17.36 6.88
CA TYR A 343 11.63 17.91 5.62
C TYR A 343 12.91 17.19 5.19
N PRO A 344 12.98 16.64 3.96
CA PRO A 344 14.05 15.74 3.57
C PRO A 344 15.39 16.46 3.42
N TYR A 345 16.41 15.95 4.11
CA TYR A 345 17.77 16.50 4.12
C TYR A 345 18.51 16.27 2.80
N GLY A 346 19.17 17.32 2.29
CA GLY A 346 20.04 17.27 1.12
C GLY A 346 21.51 17.40 1.50
N VAL A 347 22.33 16.44 1.08
CA VAL A 347 23.79 16.45 1.33
C VAL A 347 24.50 17.66 0.73
N ASP A 348 23.90 18.27 -0.30
CA ASP A 348 24.36 19.48 -0.96
C ASP A 348 24.13 20.77 -0.15
N TRP A 349 23.48 20.67 1.01
CA TRP A 349 23.28 21.82 1.89
C TRP A 349 24.47 22.05 2.81
N ILE A 350 25.35 21.06 2.98
CA ILE A 350 26.54 21.18 3.82
C ILE A 350 27.68 21.70 2.95
N LEU A 351 28.23 22.87 3.33
CA LEU A 351 29.34 23.50 2.61
C LEU A 351 30.62 23.37 3.42
N SER A 352 31.71 22.93 2.79
CA SER A 352 33.04 23.04 3.40
C SER A 352 33.37 24.53 3.67
N PRO A 353 34.26 24.86 4.64
CA PRO A 353 34.64 26.24 4.90
C PRO A 353 35.06 27.02 3.65
N ASN A 354 35.78 26.36 2.74
CA ASN A 354 36.20 26.95 1.47
C ASN A 354 35.00 27.25 0.54
N ALA A 355 34.07 26.29 0.39
CA ALA A 355 32.86 26.48 -0.41
C ALA A 355 31.96 27.58 0.18
N ALA A 356 31.81 27.60 1.51
CA ALA A 356 31.08 28.63 2.24
C ALA A 356 31.74 30.01 2.08
N SER A 357 33.07 30.11 2.15
CA SER A 357 33.79 31.37 1.91
C SER A 357 33.58 31.91 0.49
N ARG A 358 33.64 31.03 -0.53
CA ARG A 358 33.32 31.40 -1.92
C ARG A 358 31.88 31.89 -2.08
N LEU A 359 30.92 31.32 -1.34
CA LEU A 359 29.53 31.78 -1.33
C LEU A 359 29.40 33.21 -0.74
N LEU A 360 30.16 33.51 0.31
CA LEU A 360 30.00 34.73 1.11
C LEU A 360 30.84 35.91 0.63
N TYR A 361 32.05 35.65 0.12
CA TYR A 361 33.06 36.68 -0.15
C TYR A 361 33.64 36.58 -1.55
N PRO A 362 32.85 36.66 -2.62
CA PRO A 362 33.37 36.21 -3.90
C PRO A 362 34.24 37.30 -4.57
N ALA A 363 34.32 38.52 -3.99
CA ALA A 363 35.30 39.56 -4.32
C ALA A 363 36.67 39.35 -3.65
N HIS A 364 36.73 38.54 -2.58
CA HIS A 364 37.97 38.09 -1.95
C HIS A 364 38.54 36.88 -2.68
N GLY A 365 38.58 36.93 -4.02
CA GLY A 365 39.16 35.88 -4.84
C GLY A 365 40.48 35.43 -4.20
N LEU A 366 40.45 34.26 -3.54
CA LEU A 366 41.64 33.58 -3.07
C LEU A 366 42.44 33.40 -4.35
N GLN A 367 43.45 34.25 -4.56
CA GLN A 367 44.40 34.09 -5.63
C GLN A 367 45.09 32.78 -5.34
N THR A 368 44.55 31.71 -5.96
CA THR A 368 44.78 30.31 -5.62
C THR A 368 44.38 29.93 -4.18
N PRO A 369 43.64 28.82 -3.97
CA PRO A 369 43.57 28.24 -2.64
C PRO A 369 45.01 27.91 -2.18
N PRO A 370 45.39 28.04 -0.89
CA PRO A 370 46.50 27.23 -0.41
C PRO A 370 46.18 25.80 -0.82
N ALA A 371 47.09 25.16 -1.56
CA ALA A 371 46.88 23.89 -2.26
C ALA A 371 45.92 23.00 -1.47
N GLU A 372 44.81 22.58 -2.11
CA GLU A 372 43.84 21.68 -1.48
C GLU A 372 44.59 20.61 -0.70
N PRO A 373 44.53 20.57 0.63
CA PRO A 373 44.91 19.36 1.32
C PRO A 373 43.90 18.34 0.80
N ALA A 374 44.38 17.43 -0.05
CA ALA A 374 43.60 16.36 -0.67
C ALA A 374 42.86 15.48 0.35
N GLU A 375 43.06 15.72 1.64
CA GLU A 375 42.48 15.02 2.77
C GLU A 375 41.20 15.67 3.34
N LEU A 376 40.87 16.95 3.06
CA LEU A 376 39.74 17.64 3.72
C LEU A 376 38.43 17.70 2.89
N ASP A 377 38.50 17.70 1.56
CA ASP A 377 37.31 17.78 0.68
C ASP A 377 36.84 16.40 0.16
N GLY A 378 37.52 15.30 0.52
CA GLY A 378 37.15 13.94 0.08
C GLY A 378 35.74 13.48 0.49
N GLU A 379 35.14 14.12 1.49
CA GLU A 379 33.81 13.78 2.02
C GLU A 379 32.66 14.69 1.50
N TYR A 380 32.96 15.85 0.89
CA TYR A 380 31.93 16.85 0.57
C TYR A 380 31.82 17.08 -0.95
N LYS A 381 30.61 16.93 -1.52
CA LYS A 381 30.37 17.10 -2.96
C LYS A 381 30.38 18.59 -3.35
N ALA A 382 31.06 18.91 -4.45
CA ALA A 382 31.04 20.24 -5.06
C ALA A 382 29.61 20.69 -5.43
N VAL A 383 29.27 21.93 -5.06
CA VAL A 383 27.99 22.58 -5.40
C VAL A 383 27.88 22.74 -6.92
N ARG A 384 26.78 22.27 -7.52
CA ARG A 384 26.57 22.25 -8.98
C ARG A 384 25.98 23.53 -9.59
N GLU A 385 25.55 24.50 -8.78
CA GLU A 385 24.95 25.75 -9.27
C GLU A 385 25.82 26.99 -8.97
N PRO A 386 25.95 27.93 -9.91
CA PRO A 386 26.67 29.18 -9.67
C PRO A 386 25.84 30.12 -8.77
N LEU A 387 26.43 30.53 -7.65
CA LEU A 387 25.81 31.38 -6.63
C LEU A 387 26.17 32.85 -6.89
N VAL A 388 25.17 33.73 -7.00
CA VAL A 388 25.33 35.14 -7.40
C VAL A 388 25.49 36.06 -6.17
N HIS A 389 26.47 36.96 -6.23
CA HIS A 389 26.86 37.94 -5.20
C HIS A 389 25.71 38.79 -4.61
N GLY A 390 25.89 39.25 -3.37
CA GLY A 390 25.06 40.29 -2.71
C GLY A 390 23.77 39.79 -2.05
N HIS A 391 23.44 38.52 -2.22
CA HIS A 391 22.21 37.90 -1.73
C HIS A 391 22.48 36.79 -0.70
N ALA A 392 23.52 36.90 0.12
CA ALA A 392 23.81 35.92 1.17
C ALA A 392 23.73 36.54 2.57
N ALA A 393 23.31 35.77 3.57
CA ALA A 393 23.34 36.17 4.98
C ALA A 393 23.84 35.01 5.85
N ILE A 394 24.55 35.34 6.92
CA ILE A 394 25.15 34.35 7.82
C ILE A 394 24.48 34.48 9.17
N PHE A 395 23.96 33.38 9.68
CA PHE A 395 23.34 33.28 10.99
C PHE A 395 24.18 32.36 11.87
N ASP A 396 24.75 32.92 12.93
CA ASP A 396 25.55 32.17 13.88
C ASP A 396 24.70 31.78 15.09
N LEU A 397 24.47 30.49 15.24
CA LEU A 397 23.56 29.87 16.19
C LEU A 397 24.21 29.61 17.56
N ARG A 398 25.50 29.89 17.71
CA ARG A 398 26.26 29.70 18.95
C ARG A 398 25.87 30.73 20.02
N SER A 399 26.32 30.51 21.26
CA SER A 399 26.05 31.44 22.36
C SER A 399 26.58 32.85 22.07
N GLN A 400 25.92 33.87 22.61
CA GLN A 400 26.38 35.26 22.46
C GLN A 400 27.82 35.46 22.98
N ALA A 401 28.20 34.74 24.04
CA ALA A 401 29.55 34.79 24.60
C ALA A 401 30.61 34.24 23.64
N ASP A 402 30.35 33.10 22.99
CA ASP A 402 31.30 32.51 22.03
C ASP A 402 31.34 33.27 20.71
N PHE A 403 30.20 33.82 20.27
CA PHE A 403 30.11 34.72 19.13
C PHE A 403 30.97 35.98 19.35
N ALA A 404 30.83 36.64 20.51
CA ALA A 404 31.59 37.85 20.85
C ALA A 404 33.11 37.61 20.94
N ARG A 405 33.54 36.39 21.28
CA ARG A 405 34.97 36.01 21.27
C ARG A 405 35.52 35.84 19.87
N ALA A 406 34.76 35.18 19.00
CA ALA A 406 35.13 34.94 17.61
C ALA A 406 33.90 34.48 16.81
N HIS A 407 33.70 35.06 15.64
CA HIS A 407 32.61 34.71 14.73
C HIS A 407 33.05 34.78 13.27
N VAL A 408 32.22 34.23 12.38
CA VAL A 408 32.43 34.42 10.93
C VAL A 408 32.17 35.90 10.63
N PRO A 409 33.05 36.63 9.93
CA PRO A 409 32.83 38.05 9.68
C PRO A 409 31.45 38.31 9.04
N GLY A 410 30.83 39.45 9.34
CA GLY A 410 29.51 39.81 8.79
C GLY A 410 28.34 38.92 9.21
N SER A 411 28.54 37.96 10.12
CA SER A 411 27.46 37.12 10.64
C SER A 411 26.62 37.82 11.71
N LYS A 412 25.34 37.44 11.77
CA LYS A 412 24.41 37.87 12.82
C LYS A 412 24.24 36.74 13.82
N ASN A 413 24.49 37.01 15.10
CA ASN A 413 24.20 36.04 16.14
C ASN A 413 22.69 35.87 16.31
N VAL A 414 22.24 34.62 16.23
CA VAL A 414 20.87 34.19 16.52
C VAL A 414 21.00 32.98 17.44
N GLU A 415 21.28 33.26 18.70
CA GLU A 415 21.59 32.25 19.71
C GLU A 415 20.47 31.22 19.83
N ILE A 416 20.85 29.94 19.81
CA ILE A 416 19.98 28.81 20.13
C ILE A 416 20.25 28.38 21.57
N PRO A 417 19.29 28.59 22.50
CA PRO A 417 19.48 28.22 23.89
C PRO A 417 19.82 26.74 24.04
N ARG A 418 20.91 26.43 24.75
CA ARG A 418 21.42 25.06 25.01
C ARG A 418 21.86 24.29 23.75
N ALA A 419 22.28 24.96 22.68
CA ALA A 419 23.01 24.31 21.60
C ALA A 419 24.37 23.78 22.12
N GLY A 420 24.41 22.53 22.56
CA GLY A 420 25.65 21.81 22.91
C GLY A 420 26.37 21.30 21.66
N ASN A 421 27.38 20.45 21.87
CA ASN A 421 28.11 19.76 20.77
C ASN A 421 27.60 18.34 20.52
N GLU A 422 26.54 17.92 21.21
CA GLU A 422 25.97 16.59 21.02
C GLU A 422 25.27 16.50 19.66
N ASN A 423 25.45 15.38 18.97
CA ASN A 423 24.79 15.15 17.69
C ASN A 423 23.29 14.85 17.93
N PRO A 424 22.37 15.72 17.48
CA PRO A 424 20.95 15.59 17.75
C PRO A 424 20.33 14.34 17.11
N PHE A 425 20.90 13.83 16.02
CA PHE A 425 20.40 12.62 15.34
C PHE A 425 20.63 11.33 16.13
N LYS A 426 21.43 11.38 17.20
CA LYS A 426 21.63 10.23 18.12
C LYS A 426 20.60 10.17 19.25
N ASN A 427 19.80 11.22 19.45
CA ASN A 427 18.83 11.30 20.54
C ASN A 427 17.51 11.94 20.04
N PRO A 428 16.45 11.14 19.84
CA PRO A 428 15.16 11.62 19.33
C PRO A 428 14.52 12.76 20.12
N LYS A 429 14.62 12.74 21.46
CA LYS A 429 14.10 13.83 22.31
C LYS A 429 14.88 15.12 22.10
N MET A 430 16.21 15.00 21.96
CA MET A 430 17.07 16.14 21.67
C MET A 430 16.75 16.72 20.29
N LEU A 431 16.61 15.87 19.25
CA LEU A 431 16.24 16.33 17.92
C LEU A 431 14.89 17.06 17.93
N ALA A 432 13.87 16.50 18.59
CA ALA A 432 12.57 17.14 18.71
C ALA A 432 12.61 18.50 19.42
N GLN A 433 13.34 18.59 20.54
CA GLN A 433 13.52 19.85 21.26
C GLN A 433 14.31 20.87 20.43
N LEU A 434 15.37 20.43 19.76
CA LEU A 434 16.21 21.28 18.92
C LEU A 434 15.44 21.81 17.73
N TRP A 435 14.70 20.95 17.01
CA TRP A 435 13.90 21.33 15.84
C TRP A 435 12.85 22.39 16.21
N GLU A 436 12.10 22.19 17.29
CA GLU A 436 11.11 23.18 17.73
C GLU A 436 11.77 24.49 18.21
N THR A 437 12.93 24.42 18.86
CA THR A 437 13.69 25.61 19.24
C THR A 437 14.16 26.39 18.01
N LEU A 438 14.79 25.71 17.05
CA LEU A 438 15.24 26.31 15.79
C LEU A 438 14.06 26.90 15.01
N ARG A 439 12.93 26.21 14.94
CA ARG A 439 11.71 26.72 14.31
C ARG A 439 11.24 28.02 14.96
N ARG A 440 11.13 28.06 16.28
CA ARG A 440 10.70 29.27 17.01
C ARG A 440 11.68 30.43 16.87
N THR A 441 12.98 30.15 16.77
CA THR A 441 14.01 31.19 16.68
C THR A 441 14.25 31.68 15.26
N LEU A 442 14.28 30.78 14.26
CA LEU A 442 14.64 31.11 12.88
C LEU A 442 13.45 31.62 12.05
N LEU A 443 12.25 31.06 12.23
CA LEU A 443 11.10 31.44 11.41
C LEU A 443 10.66 32.90 11.52
N PRO A 444 10.76 33.58 12.67
CA PRO A 444 10.51 35.03 12.74
C PRO A 444 11.39 35.85 11.80
N HIS A 445 12.56 35.33 11.42
CA HIS A 445 13.48 35.97 10.48
C HIS A 445 13.33 35.48 9.03
N ALA A 446 12.46 34.50 8.75
CA ALA A 446 12.36 33.87 7.43
C ALA A 446 11.99 34.87 6.31
N LYS A 447 11.18 35.90 6.61
CA LYS A 447 10.86 36.96 5.63
C LYS A 447 12.08 37.76 5.20
N ASP A 448 13.00 38.03 6.13
CA ASP A 448 14.27 38.73 5.84
C ASP A 448 15.25 37.83 5.05
N MET A 449 15.00 36.52 5.04
CA MET A 449 15.81 35.50 4.41
C MET A 449 15.30 35.05 3.03
N ALA A 450 14.05 35.38 2.65
CA ALA A 450 13.36 34.80 1.50
C ALA A 450 14.09 34.97 0.15
N ASN A 451 14.82 36.06 -0.03
CA ASN A 451 15.58 36.36 -1.25
C ASN A 451 17.09 36.16 -1.09
N LYS A 452 17.51 35.47 -0.02
CA LYS A 452 18.93 35.28 0.31
C LYS A 452 19.29 33.79 0.44
N SER A 453 20.54 33.47 0.11
CA SER A 453 21.19 32.23 0.52
C SER A 453 21.66 32.38 1.96
N ILE A 454 21.14 31.55 2.85
CA ILE A 454 21.45 31.59 4.27
C ILE A 454 22.53 30.58 4.59
N LEU A 455 23.63 31.01 5.19
CA LEU A 455 24.60 30.11 5.80
C LEU A 455 24.34 30.07 7.31
N LEU A 456 24.04 28.88 7.83
CA LEU A 456 23.91 28.60 9.25
C LEU A 456 25.25 28.09 9.80
N VAL A 457 25.69 28.73 10.88
CA VAL A 457 26.92 28.38 11.59
C VAL A 457 26.56 27.94 13.00
N SER A 458 27.05 26.79 13.42
CA SER A 458 26.90 26.30 14.79
C SER A 458 28.18 25.64 15.28
N TYR A 459 28.18 25.12 16.52
CA TYR A 459 29.35 24.43 17.07
C TYR A 459 29.73 23.17 16.28
N SER A 460 28.74 22.39 15.85
CA SER A 460 28.89 21.25 14.94
C SER A 460 28.02 21.45 13.69
N GLU A 461 28.20 20.64 12.65
CA GLU A 461 27.41 20.76 11.41
C GLU A 461 25.95 20.34 11.59
N GLU A 462 25.67 19.39 12.48
CA GLU A 462 24.35 18.78 12.60
C GLU A 462 23.28 19.77 13.08
N ILE A 463 23.64 20.69 13.99
CA ILE A 463 22.70 21.70 14.46
C ILE A 463 22.32 22.68 13.34
N ALA A 464 23.31 23.16 12.59
CA ALA A 464 23.09 24.00 11.42
C ALA A 464 22.29 23.24 10.35
N TYR A 465 22.51 21.93 10.23
CA TYR A 465 21.79 21.10 9.26
C TYR A 465 20.31 20.97 9.61
N VAL A 466 19.96 20.76 10.89
CA VAL A 466 18.55 20.81 11.35
C VAL A 466 17.95 22.20 11.11
N GLY A 467 18.72 23.27 11.33
CA GLY A 467 18.28 24.62 11.02
C GLY A 467 17.99 24.82 9.52
N CYS A 468 18.76 24.17 8.64
CA CYS A 468 18.52 24.20 7.20
C CYS A 468 17.21 23.50 6.84
N SER A 469 16.91 22.36 7.46
CA SER A 469 15.62 21.66 7.29
C SER A 469 14.44 22.59 7.66
N VAL A 470 14.52 23.27 8.81
CA VAL A 470 13.51 24.26 9.25
C VAL A 470 13.30 25.36 8.20
N LEU A 471 14.39 25.99 7.72
CA LEU A 471 14.31 27.10 6.78
C LEU A 471 13.83 26.65 5.39
N ARG A 472 14.31 25.50 4.89
CA ARG A 472 13.97 24.99 3.56
C ARG A 472 12.53 24.49 3.48
N LYS A 473 11.96 24.02 4.60
CA LYS A 473 10.51 23.74 4.68
C LYS A 473 9.65 24.96 4.34
N GLU A 474 10.13 26.16 4.65
CA GLU A 474 9.49 27.44 4.32
C GLU A 474 9.98 28.04 2.97
N GLY A 475 10.71 27.26 2.15
CA GLY A 475 11.20 27.69 0.85
C GLY A 475 12.47 28.56 0.89
N VAL A 476 13.12 28.72 2.05
CA VAL A 476 14.37 29.51 2.17
C VAL A 476 15.58 28.67 1.76
N LYS A 477 16.42 29.21 0.87
CA LYS A 477 17.69 28.56 0.46
C LYS A 477 18.71 28.63 1.59
N ALA A 478 18.88 27.54 2.34
CA ALA A 478 19.78 27.48 3.49
C ALA A 478 20.90 26.44 3.34
N PHE A 479 22.06 26.73 3.90
CA PHE A 479 23.27 25.91 3.90
C PHE A 479 23.84 25.81 5.31
N ALA A 480 24.38 24.66 5.68
CA ALA A 480 25.06 24.42 6.93
C ALA A 480 26.57 24.48 6.72
N LEU A 481 27.30 25.08 7.66
CA LEU A 481 28.76 25.04 7.64
C LEU A 481 29.28 23.66 8.09
N GLY A 482 29.93 22.95 7.18
CA GLY A 482 30.51 21.63 7.41
C GLY A 482 31.59 21.64 8.49
N GLY A 483 31.48 20.70 9.43
CA GLY A 483 32.26 20.65 10.67
C GLY A 483 32.09 21.84 11.63
N GLY A 484 31.12 22.72 11.40
CA GLY A 484 30.83 23.86 12.27
C GLY A 484 31.93 24.93 12.31
N PHE A 485 31.83 25.81 13.30
CA PHE A 485 32.72 26.97 13.41
C PHE A 485 34.20 26.62 13.68
N ASN A 486 34.48 25.48 14.31
CA ASN A 486 35.87 25.07 14.56
C ASN A 486 36.62 24.77 13.26
N LYS A 487 36.00 24.04 12.31
CA LYS A 487 36.60 23.82 10.98
C LYS A 487 36.79 25.11 10.19
N TRP A 488 35.91 26.10 10.37
CA TRP A 488 36.10 27.44 9.78
C TRP A 488 37.35 28.14 10.30
N LYS A 489 37.62 28.05 11.61
CA LYS A 489 38.83 28.57 12.22
C LYS A 489 40.08 27.83 11.76
N GLU A 490 40.03 26.50 11.71
CA GLU A 490 41.14 25.66 11.23
C GLU A 490 41.52 25.97 9.77
N ALA A 491 40.54 26.37 8.94
CA ALA A 491 40.76 26.83 7.58
C ALA A 491 41.40 28.23 7.48
N GLY A 492 41.63 28.94 8.60
CA GLY A 492 42.27 30.25 8.61
C GLY A 492 41.43 31.38 8.01
N LEU A 493 40.10 31.35 8.20
CA LEU A 493 39.14 32.28 7.61
C LEU A 493 38.47 33.23 8.65
N ASP A 494 39.15 33.50 9.77
CA ASP A 494 38.63 34.37 10.84
C ASP A 494 38.87 35.87 10.61
N GLU A 495 38.30 36.75 11.45
CA GLU A 495 38.41 38.21 11.32
C GLU A 495 39.85 38.74 11.25
N ALA A 496 40.83 38.00 11.78
CA ALA A 496 42.24 38.42 11.75
C ALA A 496 42.89 38.26 10.36
N THR A 497 42.28 37.48 9.46
CA THR A 497 42.88 37.04 8.19
C THR A 497 42.13 37.54 6.95
N LEU A 498 40.86 37.97 7.08
CA LEU A 498 40.06 38.54 6.00
C LEU A 498 39.96 40.07 6.14
N PRO A 499 40.63 40.89 5.30
CA PRO A 499 40.55 42.34 5.41
C PRO A 499 39.18 42.82 4.93
N LEU A 500 38.25 43.12 5.85
CA LEU A 500 36.99 43.79 5.52
C LEU A 500 37.29 45.15 4.85
N ARG A 501 37.03 45.29 3.55
CA ARG A 501 37.03 46.60 2.89
C ARG A 501 35.75 47.33 3.32
N HIS A 502 35.95 48.43 4.07
CA HIS A 502 34.91 49.38 4.48
C HIS A 502 34.10 49.94 3.33
#